data_AF-A0AAF0SYQ5-F1
#
_entry.id   AF-A0AAF0SYQ5-F1
#
_cell.length_a   1.000
_cell.length_b   1.000
_cell.length_c   1.000
_cell.angle_alpha   90.00
_cell.angle_beta   90.00
_cell.angle_gamma   90.00
#
_symmetry.space_group_name_H-M   'P 1'
#
loop_
_entity.id
_entity.type
_entity.pdbx_description
1 polymer ?
#
loop_
_entity_poly.entity_id
_entity_poly.type
_entity_poly.pdbx_seq_one_letter_code
_entity_poly.pdbx_strand_id
1 'polypeptide(L)'
;MSDHDLEDPADRLETIEGAGTAEPADAPSIDEGRYLYCLVRADGDAALETTGVDGEPVSVVVADGIGAVVHACDGIYDSGDLAQIRRWLVRHQTVVDEAGQAFGTPIPFQFDTILRGDDDGLREWLREERTILEQALEGLAGHWEYRVEVVEIDPIDDAALIECDDRLRDLDERIADAEEGTAFLLEKQFDQRLTELRAARRESVTADLQERLAAKAREVHALGRSPSAGLSDDVAGSGSDSNASAGRDVDGGETLTRLTLLAHEDDEGVIGSILDDVAATDGLEVRFTGPWPPYTFAPELGGDGTDGEHTNPNL
;
A
#
# COMPACT_ATOMS: atom_id res chain seq x y z
N MET A 1 -66.10 -58.21 2.06
CA MET A 1 -64.99 -59.10 1.64
C MET A 1 -64.33 -58.41 0.47
N SER A 2 -63.06 -58.04 0.42
CA SER A 2 -61.95 -57.80 1.34
C SER A 2 -60.89 -57.08 0.48
N ASP A 3 -59.84 -56.54 1.13
CA ASP A 3 -58.62 -55.95 0.54
C ASP A 3 -58.75 -54.50 0.06
N HIS A 4 -58.18 -53.49 0.74
CA HIS A 4 -56.77 -53.20 1.07
C HIS A 4 -56.01 -52.67 -0.15
N ASP A 5 -55.69 -51.38 -0.13
CA ASP A 5 -54.43 -50.90 -0.68
C ASP A 5 -53.98 -49.63 0.07
N LEU A 6 -52.72 -49.70 0.49
CA LEU A 6 -51.91 -48.69 1.14
C LEU A 6 -51.24 -47.87 0.04
N GLU A 7 -51.30 -46.54 0.12
CA GLU A 7 -50.37 -45.66 -0.62
C GLU A 7 -49.67 -44.69 0.34
N ASP A 8 -48.39 -44.54 0.04
CA ASP A 8 -47.22 -44.05 0.80
C ASP A 8 -47.24 -42.51 1.04
N PRO A 9 -46.84 -42.01 2.23
CA PRO A 9 -46.74 -40.57 2.50
C PRO A 9 -45.46 -39.96 1.93
N ALA A 10 -45.46 -39.62 0.64
CA ALA A 10 -44.43 -38.79 0.03
C ALA A 10 -44.79 -37.30 0.13
N ASP A 11 -44.02 -36.60 0.96
CA ASP A 11 -43.64 -35.18 0.90
C ASP A 11 -44.69 -34.16 0.43
N ARG A 12 -45.30 -33.50 1.43
CA ARG A 12 -45.83 -32.13 1.29
C ARG A 12 -44.66 -31.16 1.04
N LEU A 13 -44.30 -30.95 -0.22
CA LEU A 13 -43.70 -29.69 -0.65
C LEU A 13 -44.82 -28.64 -0.71
N GLU A 14 -44.99 -27.91 0.40
CA GLU A 14 -45.71 -26.64 0.38
C GLU A 14 -44.79 -25.58 -0.22
N THR A 15 -45.18 -25.14 -1.41
CA THR A 15 -44.75 -23.92 -2.08
C THR A 15 -44.82 -22.73 -1.12
N ILE A 16 -43.69 -22.06 -0.90
CA ILE A 16 -43.66 -20.69 -0.39
C ILE A 16 -42.98 -19.85 -1.47
N GLU A 17 -43.80 -19.31 -2.38
CA GLU A 17 -43.42 -18.20 -3.24
C GLU A 17 -43.33 -16.92 -2.39
N GLY A 18 -42.27 -16.13 -2.62
CA GLY A 18 -42.27 -14.70 -2.28
C GLY A 18 -41.28 -14.29 -1.18
N ALA A 19 -40.01 -14.19 -1.52
CA ALA A 19 -39.13 -13.17 -0.96
C ALA A 19 -38.39 -12.55 -2.14
N GLY A 20 -38.70 -11.29 -2.42
CA GLY A 20 -38.30 -10.58 -3.62
C GLY A 20 -36.80 -10.64 -3.84
N THR A 21 -36.42 -10.90 -5.10
CA THR A 21 -35.14 -10.45 -5.63
C THR A 21 -35.08 -8.95 -5.38
N ALA A 22 -34.34 -8.54 -4.36
CA ALA A 22 -33.97 -7.14 -4.22
C ALA A 22 -33.19 -6.81 -5.49
N GLU A 23 -33.78 -5.98 -6.35
CA GLU A 23 -33.04 -5.28 -7.38
C GLU A 23 -31.82 -4.64 -6.69
N PRO A 24 -30.62 -4.72 -7.29
CA PRO A 24 -29.49 -3.98 -6.75
C PRO A 24 -29.95 -2.52 -6.65
N ALA A 25 -29.84 -1.96 -5.45
CA ALA A 25 -30.19 -0.57 -5.21
C ALA A 25 -29.48 0.28 -6.28
N ASP A 26 -30.24 1.14 -6.96
CA ASP A 26 -29.72 2.10 -7.95
C ASP A 26 -28.48 2.75 -7.34
N ALA A 27 -27.30 2.42 -7.88
CA ALA A 27 -26.09 3.14 -7.54
C ALA A 27 -26.35 4.61 -7.85
N PRO A 28 -25.86 5.56 -7.03
CA PRO A 28 -26.04 6.98 -7.32
C PRO A 28 -25.48 7.27 -8.71
N SER A 29 -26.36 7.53 -9.68
CA SER A 29 -25.98 7.84 -11.04
C SER A 29 -25.50 9.28 -11.11
N ILE A 30 -24.45 9.52 -11.89
CA ILE A 30 -23.97 10.86 -12.21
C ILE A 30 -24.40 11.09 -13.65
N ASP A 31 -25.31 12.04 -13.91
CA ASP A 31 -25.79 12.26 -15.29
C ASP A 31 -24.66 12.60 -16.27
N GLU A 32 -23.60 13.26 -15.80
CA GLU A 32 -22.37 13.53 -16.55
C GLU A 32 -21.18 13.79 -15.61
N GLY A 33 -20.08 13.05 -15.78
CA GLY A 33 -18.86 13.21 -14.99
C GLY A 33 -17.57 12.97 -15.77
N ARG A 34 -16.45 13.27 -15.11
CA ARG A 34 -15.08 13.01 -15.54
C ARG A 34 -14.37 12.23 -14.47
N TYR A 35 -13.97 11.01 -14.80
CA TYR A 35 -13.10 10.21 -13.95
C TYR A 35 -11.68 10.76 -14.07
N LEU A 36 -11.11 11.22 -12.96
CA LEU A 36 -9.80 11.87 -12.91
C LEU A 36 -8.72 10.90 -12.47
N TYR A 37 -7.78 10.61 -13.37
CA TYR A 37 -6.64 9.73 -13.08
C TYR A 37 -5.48 10.50 -12.44
N CYS A 38 -5.07 11.59 -13.08
CA CYS A 38 -3.94 12.40 -12.64
C CYS A 38 -3.94 13.78 -13.29
N LEU A 39 -3.14 14.68 -12.71
CA LEU A 39 -2.77 15.95 -13.33
C LEU A 39 -1.32 15.90 -13.80
N VAL A 40 -1.08 16.55 -14.95
CA VAL A 40 0.23 16.60 -15.60
C VAL A 40 0.51 18.02 -16.10
N ARG A 41 1.77 18.30 -16.42
CA ARG A 41 2.11 19.48 -17.22
C ARG A 41 1.84 19.19 -18.68
N ALA A 42 1.05 20.04 -19.33
CA ALA A 42 0.60 19.80 -20.69
C ALA A 42 0.34 21.11 -21.44
N ASP A 43 0.77 21.15 -22.69
CA ASP A 43 0.40 22.20 -23.64
C ASP A 43 -0.95 21.91 -24.30
N GLY A 44 -1.55 22.90 -24.98
CA GLY A 44 -2.93 22.84 -25.44
C GLY A 44 -3.28 21.77 -26.49
N ASP A 45 -2.29 21.12 -27.11
CA ASP A 45 -2.43 20.01 -28.05
C ASP A 45 -2.02 18.65 -27.46
N ALA A 46 -1.77 18.58 -26.14
CA ALA A 46 -1.47 17.35 -25.46
C ALA A 46 -2.59 16.32 -25.62
N ALA A 47 -2.20 15.09 -25.92
CA ALA A 47 -3.09 13.95 -26.05
C ALA A 47 -2.43 12.71 -25.46
N LEU A 48 -3.25 11.80 -24.93
CA LEU A 48 -2.81 10.50 -24.43
C LEU A 48 -3.66 9.43 -25.09
N GLU A 49 -3.08 8.70 -26.04
CA GLU A 49 -3.78 7.63 -26.76
C GLU A 49 -3.81 6.37 -25.91
N THR A 50 -4.80 6.28 -25.02
CA THR A 50 -5.00 5.10 -24.18
C THR A 50 -6.46 4.86 -23.85
N THR A 51 -6.70 3.76 -23.16
CA THR A 51 -8.01 3.32 -22.72
C THR A 51 -8.13 3.45 -21.20
N GLY A 52 -9.29 3.74 -20.69
CA GLY A 52 -9.57 3.93 -19.28
C GLY A 52 -10.19 2.69 -18.67
N VAL A 53 -10.65 2.84 -17.44
CA VAL A 53 -11.54 1.90 -16.77
C VAL A 53 -12.74 1.60 -17.67
N ASP A 54 -13.15 0.33 -17.71
CA ASP A 54 -14.22 -0.21 -18.59
C ASP A 54 -14.05 -0.02 -20.10
N GLY A 55 -12.85 0.33 -20.57
CA GLY A 55 -12.62 0.46 -22.01
C GLY A 55 -12.86 1.87 -22.55
N GLU A 56 -13.11 2.85 -21.67
CA GLU A 56 -13.44 4.22 -22.08
C GLU A 56 -12.24 4.94 -22.72
N PRO A 57 -12.43 5.79 -23.74
CA PRO A 57 -11.31 6.54 -24.31
C PRO A 57 -10.81 7.59 -23.32
N VAL A 58 -9.50 7.61 -23.06
CA VAL A 58 -8.86 8.63 -22.23
C VAL A 58 -8.55 9.86 -23.07
N SER A 59 -8.69 11.04 -22.46
CA SER A 59 -8.42 12.34 -23.04
C SER A 59 -7.66 13.23 -22.06
N VAL A 60 -7.02 14.28 -22.56
CA VAL A 60 -6.34 15.27 -21.74
C VAL A 60 -7.05 16.61 -21.90
N VAL A 61 -7.63 17.10 -20.81
CA VAL A 61 -8.28 18.41 -20.77
C VAL A 61 -7.29 19.44 -20.24
N VAL A 62 -6.90 20.39 -21.08
CA VAL A 62 -5.83 21.35 -20.76
C VAL A 62 -6.40 22.74 -20.45
N ALA A 63 -5.89 23.36 -19.38
CA ALA A 63 -6.08 24.77 -19.06
C ALA A 63 -4.80 25.35 -18.44
N ASP A 64 -4.34 26.48 -18.97
CA ASP A 64 -3.20 27.25 -18.43
C ASP A 64 -1.92 26.44 -18.15
N GLY A 65 -1.61 25.45 -19.00
CA GLY A 65 -0.40 24.61 -18.89
C GLY A 65 -0.56 23.37 -18.01
N ILE A 66 -1.74 23.16 -17.43
CA ILE A 66 -2.10 21.98 -16.64
C ILE A 66 -3.04 21.11 -17.47
N GLY A 67 -2.71 19.82 -17.59
CA GLY A 67 -3.55 18.80 -18.20
C GLY A 67 -4.17 17.89 -17.16
N ALA A 68 -5.47 17.70 -17.24
CA ALA A 68 -6.19 16.66 -16.50
C ALA A 68 -6.40 15.44 -17.40
N VAL A 69 -5.87 14.29 -16.98
CA VAL A 69 -6.06 13.01 -17.68
C VAL A 69 -7.35 12.38 -17.19
N VAL A 70 -8.34 12.28 -18.09
CA VAL A 70 -9.71 11.90 -17.75
C VAL A 70 -10.37 11.03 -18.81
N HIS A 71 -11.40 10.29 -18.43
CA HIS A 71 -12.43 9.80 -19.36
C HIS A 71 -13.83 10.24 -18.89
N ALA A 72 -14.81 10.23 -19.79
CA ALA A 72 -16.19 10.55 -19.47
C ALA A 72 -16.88 9.36 -18.81
N CYS A 73 -17.62 9.58 -17.72
CA CYS A 73 -18.39 8.54 -17.04
C CYS A 73 -19.76 9.05 -16.61
N ASP A 74 -20.71 8.13 -16.45
CA ASP A 74 -22.11 8.37 -16.06
C ASP A 74 -22.50 7.62 -14.77
N GLY A 75 -21.51 7.06 -14.07
CA GLY A 75 -21.73 6.28 -12.86
C GLY A 75 -20.47 6.18 -12.00
N ILE A 76 -20.67 5.63 -10.80
CA ILE A 76 -19.59 5.30 -9.85
C ILE A 76 -19.04 3.90 -10.12
N TYR A 77 -17.78 3.66 -9.72
CA TYR A 77 -17.12 2.37 -9.91
C TYR A 77 -17.27 1.48 -8.66
N ASP A 78 -18.49 1.02 -8.42
CA ASP A 78 -18.81 0.09 -7.32
C ASP A 78 -19.18 -1.29 -7.85
N SER A 79 -18.61 -2.34 -7.25
CA SER A 79 -18.89 -3.72 -7.62
C SER A 79 -18.66 -4.65 -6.43
N GLY A 80 -19.57 -5.62 -6.23
CA GLY A 80 -19.33 -6.72 -5.30
C GLY A 80 -18.32 -7.77 -5.82
N ASP A 81 -17.90 -7.69 -7.09
CA ASP A 81 -16.93 -8.60 -7.69
C ASP A 81 -15.49 -8.09 -7.50
N LEU A 82 -14.75 -8.71 -6.59
CA LEU A 82 -13.33 -8.41 -6.35
C LEU A 82 -12.47 -8.52 -7.62
N ALA A 83 -12.80 -9.42 -8.56
CA ALA A 83 -12.05 -9.53 -9.80
C ALA A 83 -12.27 -8.31 -10.70
N GLN A 84 -13.48 -7.74 -10.70
CA GLN A 84 -13.79 -6.49 -11.40
C GLN A 84 -13.05 -5.30 -10.77
N ILE A 85 -13.10 -5.14 -9.45
CA ILE A 85 -12.38 -4.06 -8.74
C ILE A 85 -10.88 -4.13 -9.07
N ARG A 86 -10.28 -5.32 -9.03
CA ARG A 86 -8.85 -5.51 -9.37
C ARG A 86 -8.56 -5.08 -10.82
N ARG A 87 -9.42 -5.43 -11.78
CA ARG A 87 -9.26 -4.99 -13.18
C ARG A 87 -9.30 -3.47 -13.29
N TRP A 88 -10.23 -2.83 -12.58
CA TRP A 88 -10.35 -1.37 -12.56
C TRP A 88 -9.12 -0.69 -11.95
N LEU A 89 -8.63 -1.17 -10.80
CA LEU A 89 -7.43 -0.65 -10.15
C LEU A 89 -6.18 -0.78 -11.04
N VAL A 90 -5.97 -1.94 -11.68
CA VAL A 90 -4.85 -2.15 -12.61
C VAL A 90 -4.96 -1.20 -13.80
N ARG A 91 -6.16 -1.00 -14.34
CA ARG A 91 -6.38 -0.09 -15.47
C ARG A 91 -6.15 1.36 -15.09
N HIS A 92 -6.62 1.79 -13.91
CA HIS A 92 -6.31 3.11 -13.34
C HIS A 92 -4.82 3.34 -13.26
N GLN A 93 -4.09 2.41 -12.65
CA GLN A 93 -2.64 2.53 -12.52
C GLN A 93 -1.95 2.60 -13.88
N THR A 94 -2.40 1.79 -14.85
CA THR A 94 -1.84 1.79 -16.21
C THR A 94 -1.94 3.17 -16.87
N VAL A 95 -3.09 3.85 -16.74
CA VAL A 95 -3.29 5.19 -17.32
C VAL A 95 -2.37 6.22 -16.65
N VAL A 96 -2.22 6.16 -15.33
CA VAL A 96 -1.33 7.07 -14.59
C VAL A 96 0.14 6.83 -14.97
N ASP A 97 0.57 5.58 -15.12
CA ASP A 97 1.92 5.23 -15.53
C ASP A 97 2.22 5.72 -16.96
N GLU A 98 1.28 5.52 -17.89
CA GLU A 98 1.41 6.01 -19.27
C GLU A 98 1.41 7.54 -19.35
N ALA A 99 0.60 8.22 -18.53
CA ALA A 99 0.65 9.67 -18.40
C ALA A 99 2.00 10.14 -17.86
N GLY A 100 2.54 9.44 -16.86
CA GLY A 100 3.86 9.70 -16.31
C GLY A 100 4.99 9.58 -17.33
N GLN A 101 4.91 8.56 -18.21
CA GLN A 101 5.86 8.38 -19.31
C GLN A 101 5.74 9.48 -20.38
N ALA A 102 4.52 9.96 -20.65
CA ALA A 102 4.27 10.95 -21.69
C ALA A 102 4.59 12.39 -21.24
N PHE A 103 4.33 12.73 -19.98
CA PHE A 103 4.33 14.11 -19.49
C PHE A 103 5.29 14.39 -18.32
N GLY A 104 6.03 13.37 -17.86
CA GLY A 104 6.85 13.44 -16.64
C GLY A 104 6.01 13.20 -15.38
N THR A 105 6.57 13.49 -14.20
CA THR A 105 5.93 13.15 -12.92
C THR A 105 4.49 13.68 -12.81
N PRO A 106 3.48 12.80 -12.69
CA PRO A 106 2.10 13.20 -12.51
C PRO A 106 1.77 13.50 -11.04
N ILE A 107 0.70 14.26 -10.78
CA ILE A 107 -0.02 14.24 -9.50
C ILE A 107 -1.12 13.18 -9.62
N PRO A 108 -0.94 11.99 -9.02
CA PRO A 108 -1.94 10.93 -9.13
C PRO A 108 -3.13 11.19 -8.21
N PHE A 109 -4.34 10.87 -8.68
CA PHE A 109 -5.56 10.87 -7.87
C PHE A 109 -5.90 9.45 -7.44
N GLN A 110 -6.59 9.35 -6.30
CA GLN A 110 -7.09 8.07 -5.81
C GLN A 110 -8.09 7.47 -6.81
N PHE A 111 -8.14 6.14 -6.83
CA PHE A 111 -9.16 5.42 -7.59
C PHE A 111 -10.57 5.93 -7.22
N ASP A 112 -11.43 6.05 -8.23
CA ASP A 112 -12.82 6.52 -8.10
C ASP A 112 -12.96 8.02 -7.78
N THR A 113 -11.94 8.83 -8.13
CA THR A 113 -12.08 10.29 -8.14
C THR A 113 -12.90 10.73 -9.34
N ILE A 114 -14.14 11.16 -9.12
CA ILE A 114 -15.04 11.63 -10.18
C ILE A 114 -15.40 13.10 -9.95
N LEU A 115 -15.09 13.95 -10.93
CA LEU A 115 -15.56 15.32 -11.01
C LEU A 115 -16.89 15.36 -11.76
N ARG A 116 -17.88 16.08 -11.22
CA ARG A 116 -19.19 16.23 -11.87
C ARG A 116 -19.12 17.30 -12.96
N GLY A 117 -19.83 17.05 -14.06
CA GLY A 117 -19.91 17.96 -15.20
C GLY A 117 -18.98 17.58 -16.36
N ASP A 118 -18.82 18.52 -17.27
CA ASP A 118 -18.13 18.34 -18.54
C ASP A 118 -16.69 18.91 -18.53
N ASP A 119 -16.07 18.94 -19.70
CA ASP A 119 -14.72 19.48 -19.86
C ASP A 119 -14.65 20.98 -19.56
N ASP A 120 -15.72 21.74 -19.75
CA ASP A 120 -15.71 23.18 -19.51
C ASP A 120 -15.71 23.48 -18.00
N GLY A 121 -16.49 22.73 -17.22
CA GLY A 121 -16.41 22.77 -15.75
C GLY A 121 -15.03 22.34 -15.23
N LEU A 122 -14.45 21.28 -15.81
CA LEU A 122 -13.09 20.85 -15.47
C LEU A 122 -12.05 21.94 -15.79
N ARG A 123 -12.15 22.60 -16.94
CA ARG A 123 -11.27 23.74 -17.27
C ARG A 123 -11.45 24.91 -16.31
N GLU A 124 -12.66 25.20 -15.84
CA GLU A 124 -12.90 26.24 -14.85
C GLU A 124 -12.21 25.90 -13.53
N TRP A 125 -12.40 24.69 -13.01
CA TRP A 125 -11.74 24.21 -11.79
C TRP A 125 -10.20 24.27 -11.89
N LEU A 126 -9.63 23.83 -13.02
CA LEU A 126 -8.18 23.94 -13.25
C LEU A 126 -7.66 25.38 -13.18
N ARG A 127 -8.46 26.37 -13.63
CA ARG A 127 -8.09 27.79 -13.56
C ARG A 127 -8.23 28.35 -12.15
N GLU A 128 -9.27 27.96 -11.43
CA GLU A 128 -9.52 28.38 -10.05
C GLU A 128 -8.41 27.87 -9.13
N GLU A 129 -8.06 26.59 -9.23
CA GLU A 129 -7.04 25.92 -8.41
C GLU A 129 -5.60 26.08 -8.95
N ARG A 130 -5.42 26.79 -10.06
CA ARG A 130 -4.16 26.90 -10.81
C ARG A 130 -2.94 27.10 -9.92
N THR A 131 -3.01 28.00 -8.95
CA THR A 131 -1.85 28.33 -8.10
C THR A 131 -1.41 27.14 -7.24
N ILE A 132 -2.37 26.38 -6.69
CA ILE A 132 -2.09 25.21 -5.86
C ILE A 132 -1.58 24.07 -6.73
N LEU A 133 -2.22 23.83 -7.87
CA LEU A 133 -1.83 22.78 -8.82
C LEU A 133 -0.44 23.02 -9.42
N GLU A 134 -0.11 24.26 -9.79
CA GLU A 134 1.21 24.62 -10.30
C GLU A 134 2.31 24.35 -9.27
N GLN A 135 2.10 24.76 -8.01
CA GLN A 135 3.05 24.52 -6.94
C GLN A 135 3.25 23.02 -6.68
N ALA A 136 2.19 22.23 -6.75
CA ALA A 136 2.25 20.79 -6.59
C ALA A 136 3.01 20.11 -7.74
N LEU A 137 2.72 20.48 -8.99
CA LEU A 137 3.42 19.97 -10.17
C LEU A 137 4.89 20.39 -10.19
N GLU A 138 5.22 21.62 -9.79
CA GLU A 138 6.60 22.08 -9.56
C GLU A 138 7.28 21.31 -8.44
N GLY A 139 6.56 21.06 -7.34
CA GLY A 139 7.06 20.30 -6.22
C GLY A 139 7.43 18.87 -6.60
N LEU A 140 6.67 18.22 -7.47
CA LEU A 140 6.90 16.80 -7.80
C LEU A 140 7.72 16.57 -9.06
N ALA A 141 7.98 17.59 -9.87
CA ALA A 141 8.71 17.45 -11.14
C ALA A 141 10.03 16.68 -10.98
N GLY A 142 10.17 15.59 -11.75
CA GLY A 142 11.37 14.73 -11.78
C GLY A 142 11.52 13.82 -10.56
N HIS A 143 10.61 13.90 -9.58
CA HIS A 143 10.62 13.08 -8.37
C HIS A 143 9.58 11.98 -8.46
N TRP A 144 9.92 10.79 -7.97
CA TRP A 144 9.06 9.63 -7.98
C TRP A 144 9.01 9.00 -6.60
N GLU A 145 7.94 8.25 -6.32
CA GLU A 145 7.80 7.48 -5.09
C GLU A 145 8.52 6.14 -5.23
N TYR A 146 9.31 5.80 -4.22
CA TYR A 146 9.94 4.50 -4.08
C TYR A 146 9.60 3.91 -2.72
N ARG A 147 9.40 2.60 -2.68
CA ARG A 147 9.10 1.89 -1.43
C ARG A 147 10.23 0.93 -1.10
N VAL A 148 10.68 1.01 0.14
CA VAL A 148 11.72 0.15 0.72
C VAL A 148 11.11 -0.63 1.87
N GLU A 149 11.27 -1.94 1.85
CA GLU A 149 10.97 -2.81 2.98
C GLU A 149 12.22 -3.61 3.34
N VAL A 150 12.57 -3.63 4.62
CA VAL A 150 13.68 -4.43 5.15
C VAL A 150 13.11 -5.49 6.08
N VAL A 151 13.41 -6.75 5.78
CA VAL A 151 12.91 -7.92 6.48
C VAL A 151 14.08 -8.69 7.08
N GLU A 152 13.98 -9.07 8.35
CA GLU A 152 14.90 -10.04 8.96
C GLU A 152 14.36 -11.45 8.72
N ILE A 153 15.01 -12.19 7.82
CA ILE A 153 14.62 -13.55 7.42
C ILE A 153 15.41 -14.62 8.19
N ASP A 154 16.61 -14.27 8.68
CA ASP A 154 17.43 -15.15 9.51
C ASP A 154 18.07 -14.32 10.64
N PRO A 155 17.52 -14.36 11.86
CA PRO A 155 18.05 -13.55 12.96
C PRO A 155 19.44 -14.03 13.35
N ILE A 156 20.30 -13.10 13.78
CA ILE A 156 21.65 -13.46 14.26
C ILE A 156 21.61 -14.53 15.36
N ASP A 157 22.50 -15.50 15.20
CA ASP A 157 22.71 -16.60 16.13
C ASP A 157 23.08 -16.11 17.54
N ASP A 158 22.53 -16.78 18.55
CA ASP A 158 22.85 -16.52 19.95
C ASP A 158 24.36 -16.62 20.21
N ALA A 159 25.04 -17.59 19.59
CA ALA A 159 26.49 -17.77 19.73
C ALA A 159 27.28 -16.52 19.29
N ALA A 160 26.90 -15.90 18.17
CA ALA A 160 27.54 -14.68 17.69
C ALA A 160 27.26 -13.48 18.63
N LEU A 161 26.05 -13.42 19.21
CA LEU A 161 25.72 -12.41 20.22
C LEU A 161 26.47 -12.62 21.54
N ILE A 162 26.63 -13.87 21.98
CA ILE A 162 27.43 -14.23 23.15
C ILE A 162 28.88 -13.79 22.93
N GLU A 163 29.50 -14.11 21.80
CA GLU A 163 30.88 -13.70 21.52
C GLU A 163 31.09 -12.18 21.59
N CYS A 164 30.09 -11.39 21.22
CA CYS A 164 30.17 -9.93 21.16
C CYS A 164 29.75 -9.20 22.45
N ASP A 165 29.04 -9.83 23.39
CA ASP A 165 28.51 -9.18 24.61
C ASP A 165 29.04 -9.83 25.90
N ASP A 166 29.87 -9.08 26.64
CA ASP A 166 30.49 -9.53 27.89
C ASP A 166 29.47 -10.04 28.92
N ARG A 167 28.28 -9.43 28.96
CA ARG A 167 27.23 -9.78 29.92
C ARG A 167 26.55 -11.09 29.53
N LEU A 168 26.32 -11.36 28.25
CA LEU A 168 25.86 -12.67 27.79
C LEU A 168 26.88 -13.76 28.10
N ARG A 169 28.18 -13.51 27.91
CA ARG A 169 29.23 -14.47 28.28
C ARG A 169 29.24 -14.79 29.76
N ASP A 170 29.18 -13.78 30.63
CA ASP A 170 29.09 -13.98 32.08
C ASP A 170 27.84 -14.78 32.47
N LEU A 171 26.69 -14.46 31.87
CA LEU A 171 25.44 -15.17 32.14
C LEU A 171 25.51 -16.63 31.68
N ASP A 172 26.04 -16.90 30.49
CA ASP A 172 26.22 -18.25 29.94
C ASP A 172 27.12 -19.11 30.84
N GLU A 173 28.28 -18.58 31.24
CA GLU A 173 29.20 -19.24 32.17
C GLU A 173 28.55 -19.53 33.52
N ARG A 174 27.79 -18.56 34.07
CA ARG A 174 27.13 -18.72 35.37
C ARG A 174 25.94 -19.66 35.33
N ILE A 175 25.24 -19.77 34.21
CA ILE A 175 24.17 -20.76 34.00
C ILE A 175 24.77 -22.15 34.04
N ALA A 176 25.92 -22.37 33.38
CA ALA A 176 26.59 -23.67 33.35
C ALA A 176 26.99 -24.19 34.75
N ASP A 177 27.28 -23.29 35.68
CA ASP A 177 27.70 -23.60 37.06
C ASP A 177 26.56 -23.54 38.10
N ALA A 178 25.33 -23.20 37.72
CA ALA A 178 24.23 -22.92 38.67
C ALA A 178 23.39 -24.14 39.08
N GLU A 179 22.89 -24.13 40.33
CA GLU A 179 21.86 -25.08 40.80
C GLU A 179 20.48 -24.74 40.20
N GLU A 180 19.62 -25.76 40.05
CA GLU A 180 18.35 -25.76 39.28
C GLU A 180 17.43 -24.54 39.52
N GLY A 181 17.35 -24.02 40.75
CA GLY A 181 16.55 -22.84 41.08
C GLY A 181 17.18 -21.47 40.75
N THR A 182 18.52 -21.39 40.73
CA THR A 182 19.26 -20.18 40.34
C THR A 182 19.44 -20.11 38.83
N ALA A 183 19.62 -21.26 38.17
CA ALA A 183 19.74 -21.39 36.73
C ALA A 183 18.57 -20.73 36.00
N PHE A 184 17.32 -21.01 36.42
CA PHE A 184 16.13 -20.42 35.82
C PHE A 184 16.12 -18.87 35.81
N LEU A 185 16.58 -18.24 36.91
CA LEU A 185 16.64 -16.78 36.98
C LEU A 185 17.73 -16.20 36.08
N LEU A 186 18.85 -16.92 35.92
CA LEU A 186 19.94 -16.52 35.04
C LEU A 186 19.57 -16.71 33.57
N GLU A 187 18.91 -17.81 33.21
CA GLU A 187 18.34 -18.06 31.87
C GLU A 187 17.39 -16.93 31.47
N LYS A 188 16.48 -16.53 32.37
CA LYS A 188 15.58 -15.40 32.10
C LYS A 188 16.33 -14.08 31.88
N GLN A 189 17.44 -13.85 32.60
CA GLN A 189 18.27 -12.65 32.39
C GLN A 189 19.03 -12.72 31.06
N PHE A 190 19.45 -13.91 30.66
CA PHE A 190 20.12 -14.19 29.40
C PHE A 190 19.17 -13.93 28.21
N ASP A 191 17.97 -14.50 28.24
CA ASP A 191 16.95 -14.29 27.21
C ASP A 191 16.55 -12.81 27.08
N GLN A 192 16.41 -12.13 28.21
CA GLN A 192 16.13 -10.69 28.25
C GLN A 192 17.26 -9.90 27.57
N ARG A 193 18.52 -10.24 27.85
CA ARG A 193 19.68 -9.58 27.25
C ARG A 193 19.79 -9.85 25.75
N LEU A 194 19.52 -11.08 25.31
CA LEU A 194 19.44 -11.42 23.88
C LEU A 194 18.38 -10.57 23.18
N THR A 195 17.19 -10.47 23.77
CA THR A 195 16.09 -9.67 23.22
C THR A 195 16.47 -8.18 23.11
N GLU A 196 17.12 -7.62 24.14
CA GLU A 196 17.62 -6.24 24.12
C GLU A 196 18.65 -6.00 23.01
N LEU A 197 19.61 -6.91 22.84
CA LEU A 197 20.66 -6.79 21.82
C LEU A 197 20.10 -6.88 20.41
N ARG A 198 19.18 -7.83 20.18
CA ARG A 198 18.47 -7.95 18.89
C ARG A 198 17.68 -6.67 18.59
N ALA A 199 16.90 -6.17 19.54
CA ALA A 199 16.15 -4.94 19.37
C ALA A 199 17.05 -3.73 19.08
N ALA A 200 18.16 -3.57 19.83
CA ALA A 200 19.12 -2.49 19.63
C ALA A 200 19.80 -2.57 18.26
N ARG A 201 20.13 -3.78 17.78
CA ARG A 201 20.68 -3.97 16.43
C ARG A 201 19.67 -3.55 15.36
N ARG A 202 18.41 -3.97 15.47
CA ARG A 202 17.35 -3.60 14.51
C ARG A 202 17.13 -2.09 14.47
N GLU A 203 17.12 -1.44 15.64
CA GLU A 203 17.01 0.02 15.76
C GLU A 203 18.21 0.71 15.08
N SER A 204 19.43 0.22 15.33
CA SER A 204 20.65 0.77 14.70
C SER A 204 20.64 0.64 13.19
N VAL A 205 20.27 -0.53 12.65
CA VAL A 205 20.18 -0.75 11.19
C VAL A 205 19.13 0.17 10.57
N THR A 206 17.97 0.30 11.22
CA THR A 206 16.88 1.15 10.72
C THR A 206 17.28 2.62 10.73
N ALA A 207 17.90 3.10 11.81
CA ALA A 207 18.34 4.49 11.95
C ALA A 207 19.43 4.85 10.93
N ASP A 208 20.45 4.00 10.76
CA ASP A 208 21.52 4.21 9.77
C ASP A 208 20.94 4.28 8.35
N LEU A 209 20.05 3.33 8.00
CA LEU A 209 19.40 3.34 6.70
C LEU A 209 18.58 4.61 6.47
N GLN A 210 17.75 5.01 7.45
CA GLN A 210 16.94 6.23 7.34
C GLN A 210 17.80 7.48 7.16
N GLU A 211 18.90 7.61 7.90
CA GLU A 211 19.82 8.74 7.79
C GLU A 211 20.46 8.80 6.40
N ARG A 212 20.95 7.66 5.90
CA ARG A 212 21.58 7.56 4.57
C ARG A 212 20.60 7.86 3.44
N LEU A 213 19.37 7.37 3.54
CA LEU A 213 18.32 7.65 2.55
C LEU A 213 17.85 9.11 2.61
N ALA A 214 17.68 9.70 3.79
CA ALA A 214 17.29 11.10 3.95
C ALA A 214 18.31 12.10 3.39
N ALA A 215 19.57 11.67 3.22
CA ALA A 215 20.60 12.47 2.56
C ALA A 215 20.51 12.45 1.02
N LYS A 216 19.68 11.59 0.44
CA LYS A 216 19.55 11.37 -1.02
C LYS A 216 18.15 11.58 -1.55
N ALA A 217 17.16 11.08 -0.83
CA ALA A 217 15.76 11.36 -1.12
C ALA A 217 15.40 12.77 -0.62
N ARG A 218 14.46 13.41 -1.30
CA ARG A 218 13.91 14.69 -0.89
C ARG A 218 13.10 14.54 0.41
N GLU A 219 12.32 13.48 0.51
CA GLU A 219 11.52 13.13 1.69
C GLU A 219 11.58 11.63 1.94
N VAL A 220 11.58 11.25 3.22
CA VAL A 220 11.57 9.86 3.69
C VAL A 220 10.56 9.76 4.81
N HIS A 221 9.51 8.96 4.61
CA HIS A 221 8.49 8.71 5.63
C HIS A 221 8.51 7.24 6.03
N ALA A 222 8.46 6.97 7.33
CA ALA A 222 8.27 5.61 7.82
C ALA A 222 6.79 5.25 7.73
N LEU A 223 6.48 4.14 7.05
CA LEU A 223 5.14 3.57 7.08
C LEU A 223 5.00 2.80 8.40
N GLY A 224 3.89 3.00 9.11
CA GLY A 224 3.66 2.32 10.38
C GLY A 224 3.81 0.80 10.25
N ARG A 225 4.18 0.12 11.34
CA ARG A 225 4.02 -1.34 11.48
C ARG A 225 2.54 -1.67 11.58
N SER A 226 1.75 -1.33 10.55
CA SER A 226 0.35 -1.69 10.50
C SER A 226 0.24 -3.20 10.29
N PRO A 227 -0.47 -3.95 11.17
CA PRO A 227 -0.64 -5.40 11.04
C PRO A 227 -1.46 -5.85 9.82
N SER A 228 -1.82 -4.96 8.90
CA SER A 228 -2.77 -5.25 7.83
C SER A 228 -2.56 -4.35 6.62
N ALA A 229 -1.60 -4.72 5.79
CA ALA A 229 -1.62 -4.48 4.35
C ALA A 229 -0.82 -5.59 3.66
N GLY A 230 -1.10 -6.84 4.02
CA GLY A 230 -0.73 -7.98 3.18
C GLY A 230 -1.60 -7.94 1.94
N LEU A 231 -1.06 -7.44 0.83
CA LEU A 231 -1.58 -7.79 -0.48
C LEU A 231 -1.35 -9.29 -0.65
N SER A 232 -2.46 -10.02 -0.60
CA SER A 232 -2.58 -11.47 -0.46
C SER A 232 -1.79 -12.30 -1.48
N ASP A 233 -1.11 -13.33 -1.01
CA ASP A 233 -1.37 -14.70 -1.44
C ASP A 233 -1.14 -15.65 -0.25
N ASP A 234 -2.21 -16.16 0.35
CA ASP A 234 -2.28 -17.56 0.80
C ASP A 234 -3.56 -17.83 1.61
N VAL A 235 -4.42 -18.63 0.98
CA VAL A 235 -5.50 -19.37 1.63
C VAL A 235 -4.89 -20.67 2.18
N ALA A 236 -4.51 -20.70 3.47
CA ALA A 236 -4.35 -21.97 4.19
C ALA A 236 -4.37 -21.81 5.72
N GLY A 237 -5.45 -22.29 6.35
CA GLY A 237 -5.36 -23.21 7.51
C GLY A 237 -4.91 -22.71 8.88
N SER A 238 -5.91 -22.37 9.72
CA SER A 238 -6.10 -22.74 11.14
C SER A 238 -4.88 -22.99 12.07
N GLY A 239 -4.78 -22.22 13.16
CA GLY A 239 -4.06 -22.64 14.37
C GLY A 239 -3.79 -21.49 15.36
N SER A 240 -4.26 -21.65 16.60
CA SER A 240 -4.08 -20.75 17.76
C SER A 240 -2.61 -20.50 18.11
N ASP A 241 -2.23 -19.23 18.36
CA ASP A 241 -1.78 -18.78 19.68
C ASP A 241 -1.49 -17.27 19.68
N SER A 242 -2.21 -16.55 20.54
CA SER A 242 -2.10 -15.11 20.75
C SER A 242 -0.88 -14.78 21.61
N ASN A 243 0.24 -14.42 20.97
CA ASN A 243 1.23 -13.53 21.54
C ASN A 243 2.01 -12.81 20.43
N ALA A 244 1.85 -11.49 20.37
CA ALA A 244 2.64 -10.55 19.57
C ALA A 244 3.06 -11.04 18.17
N SER A 245 2.13 -11.12 17.22
CA SER A 245 2.49 -11.14 15.81
C SER A 245 2.97 -9.74 15.39
N ALA A 246 4.18 -9.37 15.81
CA ALA A 246 4.93 -8.31 15.15
C ALA A 246 5.02 -8.72 13.68
N GLY A 247 4.58 -7.84 12.77
CA GLY A 247 4.28 -8.13 11.37
C GLY A 247 5.28 -9.10 10.74
N ARG A 248 4.88 -10.38 10.68
CA ARG A 248 5.61 -11.39 9.93
C ARG A 248 5.28 -11.20 8.47
N ASP A 249 6.30 -11.17 7.64
CA ASP A 249 6.17 -11.22 6.20
C ASP A 249 5.56 -12.55 5.76
N VAL A 250 5.02 -12.59 4.54
CA VAL A 250 4.36 -13.78 3.96
C VAL A 250 5.31 -15.00 3.96
N ASP A 251 6.62 -14.75 3.83
CA ASP A 251 7.70 -15.75 3.90
C ASP A 251 8.24 -16.02 5.32
N GLY A 252 7.61 -15.47 6.37
CA GLY A 252 7.92 -15.78 7.78
C GLY A 252 8.99 -14.93 8.47
N GLY A 253 9.61 -13.98 7.77
CA GLY A 253 10.56 -13.02 8.34
C GLY A 253 9.90 -11.91 9.18
N GLU A 254 10.66 -11.20 10.02
CA GLU A 254 10.18 -10.05 10.80
C GLU A 254 10.49 -8.74 10.07
N THR A 255 9.46 -7.95 9.75
CA THR A 255 9.68 -6.64 9.12
C THR A 255 10.39 -5.69 10.09
N LEU A 256 11.57 -5.21 9.72
CA LEU A 256 12.33 -4.23 10.50
C LEU A 256 11.81 -2.82 10.29
N THR A 257 11.68 -2.42 9.02
CA THR A 257 11.21 -1.10 8.62
C THR A 257 10.55 -1.12 7.24
N ARG A 258 9.59 -0.21 7.04
CA ARG A 258 8.99 0.13 5.76
C ARG A 258 9.11 1.63 5.57
N LEU A 259 9.71 2.04 4.46
CA LEU A 259 9.93 3.43 4.12
C LEU A 259 9.31 3.73 2.77
N THR A 260 8.73 4.91 2.65
CA THR A 260 8.36 5.52 1.37
C THR A 260 9.22 6.75 1.16
N LEU A 261 9.77 6.86 -0.04
CA LEU A 261 10.76 7.85 -0.42
C LEU A 261 10.22 8.67 -1.58
N LEU A 262 10.38 9.99 -1.52
CA LEU A 262 10.26 10.85 -2.69
C LEU A 262 11.69 11.19 -3.15
N ALA A 263 12.10 10.68 -4.30
CA ALA A 263 13.46 10.89 -4.80
C ALA A 263 13.46 11.26 -6.28
N HIS A 264 14.45 12.05 -6.68
CA HIS A 264 14.65 12.37 -8.10
C HIS A 264 15.05 11.09 -8.87
N GLU A 265 14.62 10.97 -10.12
CA GLU A 265 14.93 9.81 -10.97
C GLU A 265 16.44 9.54 -11.11
N ASP A 266 17.26 10.60 -11.16
CA ASP A 266 18.72 10.49 -11.21
C ASP A 266 19.36 9.89 -9.95
N ASP A 267 18.68 9.92 -8.80
CA ASP A 267 19.19 9.44 -7.51
C ASP A 267 18.88 7.94 -7.27
N GLU A 268 18.09 7.29 -8.13
CA GLU A 268 17.68 5.88 -7.99
C GLU A 268 18.89 4.96 -7.81
N GLY A 269 19.93 5.12 -8.63
CA GLY A 269 21.14 4.27 -8.55
C GLY A 269 21.92 4.44 -7.25
N VAL A 270 21.93 5.65 -6.68
CA VAL A 270 22.60 5.91 -5.40
C VAL A 270 21.80 5.33 -4.25
N ILE A 271 20.46 5.43 -4.30
CA ILE A 271 19.56 4.78 -3.35
C ILE A 271 19.73 3.25 -3.41
N GLY A 272 19.72 2.66 -4.60
CA GLY A 272 19.98 1.23 -4.79
C GLY A 272 21.30 0.78 -4.16
N SER A 273 22.38 1.55 -4.35
CA SER A 273 23.68 1.26 -3.73
C SER A 273 23.64 1.29 -2.19
N ILE A 274 22.86 2.19 -1.59
CA ILE A 274 22.65 2.23 -0.13
C ILE A 274 21.92 0.97 0.35
N LEU A 275 20.92 0.53 -0.42
CA LEU A 275 20.12 -0.66 -0.11
C LEU A 275 20.92 -1.95 -0.28
N ASP A 276 21.81 -2.02 -1.27
CA ASP A 276 22.72 -3.16 -1.49
C ASP A 276 23.64 -3.37 -0.27
N ASP A 277 24.13 -2.30 0.36
CA ASP A 277 24.94 -2.41 1.58
C ASP A 277 24.13 -3.03 2.75
N VAL A 278 22.83 -2.73 2.84
CA VAL A 278 21.95 -3.33 3.84
C VAL A 278 21.66 -4.78 3.51
N ALA A 279 21.36 -5.09 2.24
CA ALA A 279 21.12 -6.45 1.76
C ALA A 279 22.35 -7.35 1.87
N ALA A 280 23.56 -6.79 1.91
CA ALA A 280 24.79 -7.51 2.18
C ALA A 280 24.96 -7.93 3.66
N THR A 281 24.10 -7.46 4.55
CA THR A 281 24.08 -7.90 5.96
C THR A 281 23.39 -9.26 6.05
N ASP A 282 24.11 -10.25 6.59
CA ASP A 282 23.58 -11.60 6.77
C ASP A 282 22.23 -11.59 7.51
N GLY A 283 21.26 -12.32 6.94
CA GLY A 283 19.93 -12.49 7.50
C GLY A 283 18.92 -11.38 7.21
N LEU A 284 19.31 -10.36 6.44
CA LEU A 284 18.41 -9.30 5.98
C LEU A 284 18.06 -9.47 4.49
N GLU A 285 16.80 -9.23 4.18
CA GLU A 285 16.28 -9.07 2.83
C GLU A 285 15.80 -7.63 2.65
N VAL A 286 16.11 -7.04 1.49
CA VAL A 286 15.63 -5.71 1.11
C VAL A 286 14.75 -5.84 -0.13
N ARG A 287 13.53 -5.30 -0.03
CA ARG A 287 12.61 -5.16 -1.15
C ARG A 287 12.54 -3.69 -1.54
N PHE A 288 12.83 -3.42 -2.80
CA PHE A 288 12.83 -2.08 -3.37
C PHE A 288 11.92 -2.04 -4.60
N THR A 289 10.93 -1.16 -4.58
CA THR A 289 9.97 -1.02 -5.69
C THR A 289 9.77 0.43 -6.09
N GLY A 290 9.52 0.64 -7.37
CA GLY A 290 9.37 1.94 -8.01
C GLY A 290 10.08 1.95 -9.38
N PRO A 291 10.15 3.11 -10.04
CA PRO A 291 9.51 4.37 -9.67
C PRO A 291 7.98 4.29 -9.76
N TRP A 292 7.28 4.84 -8.77
CA TRP A 292 5.81 4.93 -8.73
C TRP A 292 5.36 6.39 -8.82
N PRO A 293 4.19 6.67 -9.42
CA PRO A 293 3.51 7.95 -9.24
C PRO A 293 3.41 8.31 -7.75
N PRO A 294 3.66 9.57 -7.36
CA PRO A 294 3.86 9.96 -5.97
C PRO A 294 2.56 10.10 -5.17
N TYR A 295 1.81 9.01 -4.98
CA TYR A 295 0.54 9.00 -4.25
C TYR A 295 0.66 9.48 -2.80
N THR A 296 1.74 9.11 -2.11
CA THR A 296 1.94 9.49 -0.70
C THR A 296 2.28 10.98 -0.54
N PHE A 297 2.91 11.56 -1.55
CA PHE A 297 3.43 12.93 -1.52
C PHE A 297 2.58 13.92 -2.32
N ALA A 298 1.54 13.43 -3.01
CA ALA A 298 0.55 14.26 -3.66
C ALA A 298 -0.28 15.03 -2.62
N PRO A 299 -0.54 16.33 -2.83
CA PRO A 299 -1.40 17.09 -1.93
C PRO A 299 -2.85 16.58 -1.99
N GLU A 300 -3.58 16.76 -0.90
CA GLU A 300 -5.03 16.60 -0.90
C GLU A 300 -5.65 17.75 -1.71
N LEU A 301 -6.32 17.42 -2.82
CA LEU A 301 -6.96 18.37 -3.72
C LEU A 301 -8.48 18.14 -3.67
N GLY A 302 -9.27 19.20 -3.42
CA GLY A 302 -10.74 19.13 -3.42
C GLY A 302 -11.45 19.11 -2.05
N GLY A 303 -10.77 19.52 -0.98
CA GLY A 303 -11.26 19.41 0.41
C GLY A 303 -12.09 20.57 0.97
N ASP A 304 -13.03 21.16 0.22
CA ASP A 304 -14.03 22.07 0.79
C ASP A 304 -15.43 21.77 0.20
N GLY A 305 -16.15 20.82 0.81
CA GLY A 305 -17.57 20.64 0.46
C GLY A 305 -18.32 19.39 0.92
N THR A 306 -17.70 18.38 1.50
CA THR A 306 -18.43 17.19 2.00
C THR A 306 -17.85 16.67 3.31
N ASP A 307 -18.65 16.76 4.38
CA ASP A 307 -18.45 16.06 5.64
C ASP A 307 -18.34 14.54 5.37
N GLY A 308 -17.11 14.06 5.30
CA GLY A 308 -16.77 12.66 5.15
C GLY A 308 -15.36 12.47 5.69
N GLU A 309 -15.29 11.93 6.89
CA GLU A 309 -14.08 11.64 7.65
C GLU A 309 -13.23 10.58 6.90
N HIS A 310 -12.49 10.99 5.86
CA HIS A 310 -11.49 10.16 5.20
C HIS A 310 -10.22 10.19 6.04
N THR A 311 -10.20 9.33 7.07
CA THR A 311 -8.96 8.94 7.73
C THR A 311 -8.12 8.18 6.72
N ASN A 312 -6.95 8.73 6.40
CA ASN A 312 -5.96 8.15 5.51
C ASN A 312 -5.55 6.76 6.03
N PRO A 313 -5.87 5.64 5.34
CA PRO A 313 -5.55 4.30 5.82
C PRO A 313 -4.10 3.88 5.50
N ASN A 314 -3.30 4.76 4.88
CA ASN A 314 -1.90 4.51 4.51
C ASN A 314 -0.86 5.07 5.51
N LEU A 315 -1.27 5.40 6.74
CA LEU A 315 -0.38 5.71 7.86
C LEU A 315 -0.45 4.64 8.95
#